data_AF-A0AAD3CKZ8-F1
#
_entry.id   AF-A0AAD3CKZ8-F1
#
_cell.length_a   1.000
_cell.length_b   1.000
_cell.length_c   1.000
_cell.angle_alpha   90.00
_cell.angle_beta   90.00
_cell.angle_gamma   90.00
#
_symmetry.space_group_name_H-M   'P 1'
#
loop_
_entity.id
_entity.type
_entity.pdbx_description
1 polymer ?
#
loop_
_entity_poly.entity_id
_entity_poly.type
_entity_poly.pdbx_seq_one_letter_code
_entity_poly.pdbx_strand_id
1 'polypeptide(L)'
;MMKISAPMWALQLLLLSTFVNASHNLRASRNLIEAADASNPQAKKIDSFECTVSETIPYATSDTMHDQTSNLICETDSWHPLGRLIFSLKGDTESFFREQDLSYRDVKIHVPLHLVHKHEEIILNEESMEEIYITYTGNFRRNLKKMDQSHGEKSVLVVRISDDNDESGQMRVDESEDQVYQSMFEHGNGVKSIYEGCSSHQMIIKPVKVLTLKPSPYLCDMTHIEATNWALEQKELKTILDEADESGNPISHKMIVVPKGDCVDFQGNEAFGQLNGSFSWHKSVSYPSVQVASIGNNLGLRDPFNTVDNQMNLFNEEGLKLCFNSAKTWYMDWFSHFHRTVRPSEESQQLKLVSFANLSKDRYVQGLNMILRLYSPKSKLYINFNQAKGLNEDMNPGDDTKIVILEQNGRTSLSSKRAVLANGEDYKVRNWNNTGKTLVIKAVNISLNGEVETADVKIYLESSFETEENTSETDEKDYIPPGEKFWHDIGGPQFDCMWYANKPTNCQDYGGSQFANFGKSAKEACLACQ
;
A
#
# COMPACT_ATOMS: atom_id res chain seq x y z
N MET A 1 -56.71 -21.73 -13.55
CA MET A 1 -57.14 -20.86 -12.43
C MET A 1 -57.30 -21.72 -11.19
N MET A 2 -56.34 -21.65 -10.27
CA MET A 2 -56.47 -22.20 -8.91
C MET A 2 -55.53 -21.42 -7.99
N LYS A 3 -56.12 -20.71 -7.02
CA LYS A 3 -55.44 -20.07 -5.90
C LYS A 3 -55.19 -21.13 -4.83
N ILE A 4 -53.96 -21.20 -4.30
CA ILE A 4 -53.70 -21.68 -2.94
C ILE A 4 -52.61 -20.78 -2.33
N SER A 5 -52.99 -20.07 -1.26
CA SER A 5 -52.12 -19.32 -0.37
C SER A 5 -51.71 -20.20 0.81
N ALA A 6 -50.42 -20.23 1.18
CA ALA A 6 -49.94 -20.80 2.45
C ALA A 6 -49.36 -19.68 3.33
N PRO A 7 -49.63 -19.66 4.66
CA PRO A 7 -49.29 -18.54 5.52
C PRO A 7 -47.88 -18.59 6.13
N MET A 8 -47.33 -17.39 6.28
CA MET A 8 -45.97 -16.99 6.63
C MET A 8 -45.73 -17.00 8.16
N TRP A 9 -46.00 -18.12 8.84
CA TRP A 9 -45.84 -18.26 10.31
C TRP A 9 -44.89 -19.38 10.76
N ALA A 10 -44.15 -20.01 9.82
CA ALA A 10 -43.21 -21.10 10.13
C ALA A 10 -41.72 -20.69 10.12
N LEU A 11 -41.38 -19.42 9.85
CA LEU A 11 -39.98 -18.97 9.74
C LEU A 11 -39.40 -18.31 11.01
N GLN A 12 -40.22 -18.05 12.03
CA GLN A 12 -39.78 -17.36 13.26
C GLN A 12 -39.31 -18.30 14.39
N LEU A 13 -39.45 -19.63 14.25
CA LEU A 13 -38.96 -20.60 15.24
C LEU A 13 -37.63 -21.29 14.87
N LEU A 14 -37.08 -21.04 13.67
CA LEU A 14 -35.76 -21.57 13.27
C LEU A 14 -34.59 -20.60 13.49
N LEU A 15 -34.86 -19.36 13.90
CA LEU A 15 -33.82 -18.34 14.18
C LEU A 15 -33.48 -18.19 15.68
N LEU A 16 -34.19 -18.88 16.57
CA LEU A 16 -33.92 -18.89 18.02
C LEU A 16 -33.11 -20.12 18.49
N SER A 17 -32.92 -21.14 17.64
CA SER A 17 -32.09 -22.31 17.97
C SER A 17 -30.60 -22.15 17.59
N THR A 18 -30.26 -21.16 16.76
CA THR A 18 -28.87 -20.87 16.36
C THR A 18 -28.13 -19.95 17.33
N PHE A 19 -28.84 -19.20 18.19
CA PHE A 19 -28.21 -18.29 19.16
C PHE A 19 -27.85 -18.92 20.52
N VAL A 20 -28.39 -20.11 20.84
CA VAL A 20 -28.08 -20.82 22.12
C VAL A 20 -26.83 -21.71 22.00
N ASN A 21 -26.33 -21.97 20.79
CA ASN A 21 -25.16 -22.85 20.58
C ASN A 21 -23.80 -22.13 20.66
N ALA A 22 -23.76 -20.80 20.63
CA ALA A 22 -22.50 -20.05 20.73
C ALA A 22 -21.97 -19.96 22.18
N SER A 23 -22.85 -19.92 23.18
CA SER A 23 -22.45 -19.80 24.60
C SER A 23 -21.98 -21.13 25.21
N HIS A 24 -22.31 -22.27 24.61
CA HIS A 24 -21.89 -23.60 25.07
C HIS A 24 -20.49 -24.02 24.60
N ASN A 25 -19.95 -23.42 23.52
CA ASN A 25 -18.58 -23.66 23.08
C ASN A 25 -17.52 -22.94 23.93
N LEU A 26 -17.88 -21.84 24.61
CA LEU A 26 -16.95 -20.97 25.34
C LEU A 26 -16.46 -21.54 26.69
N ARG A 27 -17.17 -22.50 27.27
CA ARG A 27 -16.72 -23.24 28.49
C ARG A 27 -15.88 -24.47 28.17
N ALA A 28 -15.87 -24.94 26.92
CA ALA A 28 -15.22 -26.19 26.53
C ALA A 28 -13.70 -26.04 26.35
N SER A 29 -13.22 -24.88 25.92
CA SER A 29 -11.81 -24.59 25.65
C SER A 29 -10.92 -24.73 26.90
N ARG A 30 -11.37 -24.24 28.07
CA ARG A 30 -10.63 -24.41 29.33
C ARG A 30 -10.65 -25.85 29.84
N ASN A 31 -11.80 -26.52 29.76
CA ASN A 31 -11.91 -27.93 30.17
C ASN A 31 -11.08 -28.83 29.26
N LEU A 32 -10.87 -28.49 27.99
CA LEU A 32 -9.99 -29.23 27.07
C LEU A 32 -8.51 -29.02 27.40
N ILE A 33 -8.10 -27.82 27.80
CA ILE A 33 -6.70 -27.54 28.21
C ILE A 33 -6.39 -28.21 29.55
N GLU A 34 -7.28 -28.12 30.54
CA GLU A 34 -7.10 -28.78 31.84
C GLU A 34 -7.31 -30.31 31.77
N ALA A 35 -8.13 -30.85 30.84
CA ALA A 35 -8.34 -32.31 30.68
C ALA A 35 -7.32 -33.02 29.77
N ALA A 36 -6.68 -32.30 28.83
CA ALA A 36 -5.54 -32.82 28.08
C ALA A 36 -4.36 -33.15 29.01
N ASP A 37 -4.22 -32.41 30.11
CA ASP A 37 -3.20 -32.59 31.15
C ASP A 37 -3.43 -33.85 32.01
N ALA A 38 -4.68 -34.34 32.09
CA ALA A 38 -5.06 -35.44 32.99
C ALA A 38 -5.14 -36.83 32.34
N SER A 39 -5.23 -36.93 31.01
CA SER A 39 -5.59 -38.20 30.32
C SER A 39 -4.53 -38.78 29.38
N ASN A 40 -3.42 -38.08 29.14
CA ASN A 40 -2.33 -38.58 28.28
C ASN A 40 -0.94 -38.20 28.86
N PRO A 41 -0.21 -39.13 29.50
CA PRO A 41 1.11 -38.86 30.08
C PRO A 41 2.22 -38.59 29.03
N GLN A 42 1.90 -38.63 27.73
CA GLN A 42 2.78 -38.17 26.64
C GLN A 42 2.32 -36.87 25.97
N ALA A 43 1.27 -36.21 26.46
CA ALA A 43 0.91 -34.87 25.99
C ALA A 43 2.02 -33.90 26.40
N LYS A 44 2.92 -33.61 25.45
CA LYS A 44 3.95 -32.59 25.60
C LYS A 44 3.25 -31.29 25.99
N LYS A 45 3.58 -30.78 27.18
CA LYS A 45 3.04 -29.52 27.71
C LYS A 45 3.17 -28.44 26.63
N ILE A 46 2.04 -27.96 26.13
CA ILE A 46 2.02 -26.87 25.17
C ILE A 46 2.20 -25.61 26.01
N ASP A 47 3.37 -25.00 26.02
CA ASP A 47 3.60 -23.77 26.80
C ASP A 47 3.24 -22.49 26.02
N SER A 48 3.01 -22.61 24.70
CA SER A 48 2.65 -21.52 23.79
C SER A 48 1.88 -22.04 22.58
N PHE A 49 1.08 -21.19 21.94
CA PHE A 49 0.45 -21.48 20.65
C PHE A 49 0.77 -20.38 19.63
N GLU A 50 0.54 -20.69 18.36
CA GLU A 50 0.75 -19.78 17.25
C GLU A 50 -0.61 -19.37 16.66
N CYS A 51 -0.81 -18.09 16.39
CA CYS A 51 -2.05 -17.61 15.77
C CYS A 51 -1.77 -16.49 14.75
N THR A 52 -2.60 -16.43 13.71
CA THR A 52 -2.51 -15.47 12.60
C THR A 52 -3.26 -14.20 12.97
N VAL A 53 -2.56 -13.07 12.87
CA VAL A 53 -3.12 -11.75 13.17
C VAL A 53 -3.83 -11.20 11.93
N SER A 54 -5.05 -10.72 12.12
CA SER A 54 -5.78 -10.01 11.07
C SER A 54 -6.60 -8.87 11.64
N GLU A 55 -6.80 -7.83 10.83
CA GLU A 55 -7.66 -6.72 11.17
C GLU A 55 -9.10 -7.08 10.82
N THR A 56 -9.99 -7.09 11.82
CA THR A 56 -11.42 -7.22 11.57
C THR A 56 -12.05 -5.85 11.39
N ILE A 57 -12.70 -5.66 10.25
CA ILE A 57 -13.60 -4.55 10.04
C ILE A 57 -14.96 -4.99 10.61
N PRO A 58 -15.42 -4.42 11.74
CA PRO A 58 -16.72 -4.79 12.27
C PRO A 58 -17.80 -4.51 11.22
N TYR A 59 -18.63 -5.52 10.93
CA TYR A 59 -19.82 -5.34 10.10
C TYR A 59 -20.73 -4.33 10.79
N ALA A 60 -20.93 -3.16 10.17
CA ALA A 60 -21.76 -2.10 10.72
C ALA A 60 -23.22 -2.58 10.82
N THR A 61 -23.68 -2.88 12.03
CA THR A 61 -25.10 -2.96 12.35
C THR A 61 -25.59 -1.55 12.66
N SER A 62 -26.70 -1.15 12.04
CA SER A 62 -27.05 0.23 11.66
C SER A 62 -27.31 1.27 12.76
N ASP A 63 -27.06 1.04 14.06
CA ASP A 63 -27.62 1.94 15.09
C ASP A 63 -26.69 2.49 16.17
N THR A 64 -25.37 2.21 16.17
CA THR A 64 -24.45 2.87 17.13
C THR A 64 -23.04 3.06 16.56
N MET A 65 -22.79 4.20 15.89
CA MET A 65 -21.45 4.62 15.44
C MET A 65 -20.72 5.42 16.53
N HIS A 66 -20.38 4.79 17.65
CA HIS A 66 -19.36 5.33 18.55
C HIS A 66 -18.19 4.35 18.67
N ASP A 67 -17.01 4.85 18.29
CA ASP A 67 -15.68 4.28 18.50
C ASP A 67 -15.42 2.87 17.93
N GLN A 68 -15.40 2.76 16.60
CA GLN A 68 -14.85 1.57 15.93
C GLN A 68 -13.33 1.71 15.82
N THR A 69 -12.63 1.36 16.90
CA THR A 69 -11.23 0.93 16.81
C THR A 69 -11.21 -0.38 16.02
N SER A 70 -10.29 -0.50 15.07
CA SER A 70 -10.13 -1.76 14.36
C SER A 70 -9.70 -2.83 15.36
N ASN A 71 -10.47 -3.90 15.44
CA ASN A 71 -10.17 -4.99 16.35
C ASN A 71 -9.20 -5.94 15.65
N LEU A 72 -7.97 -6.00 16.14
CA LEU A 72 -7.05 -7.04 15.73
C LEU A 72 -7.49 -8.35 16.40
N ILE A 73 -7.60 -9.39 15.59
CA ILE A 73 -7.86 -10.74 16.06
C ILE A 73 -6.64 -11.62 15.79
N CYS A 74 -6.42 -12.60 16.66
CA CYS A 74 -5.45 -13.66 16.47
C CYS A 74 -6.17 -15.00 16.33
N GLU A 75 -6.01 -15.66 15.19
CA GLU A 75 -6.73 -16.88 14.86
C GLU A 75 -5.79 -18.08 14.72
N THR A 76 -6.03 -19.16 15.46
CA THR A 76 -5.25 -20.41 15.31
C THR A 76 -5.68 -21.17 14.07
N ASP A 77 -4.76 -21.96 13.50
CA ASP A 77 -5.06 -22.82 12.35
C ASP A 77 -6.16 -23.85 12.70
N SER A 78 -6.99 -24.20 11.72
CA SER A 78 -8.10 -25.16 11.91
C SER A 78 -7.63 -26.55 12.35
N TRP A 79 -6.36 -26.89 12.09
CA TRP A 79 -5.70 -28.14 12.47
C TRP A 79 -5.03 -28.09 13.84
N HIS A 80 -5.10 -26.96 14.55
CA HIS A 80 -4.52 -26.83 15.88
C HIS A 80 -5.16 -27.87 16.84
N PRO A 81 -4.42 -28.45 17.80
CA PRO A 81 -4.95 -29.50 18.70
C PRO A 81 -6.18 -29.08 19.50
N LEU A 82 -6.37 -27.77 19.70
CA LEU A 82 -7.52 -27.19 20.41
C LEU A 82 -8.63 -26.70 19.46
N GLY A 83 -8.51 -26.97 18.16
CA GLY A 83 -9.37 -26.42 17.12
C GLY A 83 -9.04 -24.96 16.78
N ARG A 84 -9.92 -24.36 15.96
CA ARG A 84 -9.87 -22.94 15.59
C ARG A 84 -10.29 -22.09 16.78
N LEU A 85 -9.35 -21.33 17.32
CA LEU A 85 -9.53 -20.37 18.40
C LEU A 85 -9.35 -18.96 17.83
N ILE A 86 -10.14 -18.00 18.31
CA ILE A 86 -10.06 -16.60 17.90
C ILE A 86 -9.88 -15.78 19.18
N PHE A 87 -8.79 -15.03 19.24
CA PHE A 87 -8.46 -14.16 20.36
C PHE A 87 -8.56 -12.70 19.94
N SER A 88 -9.11 -11.84 20.80
CA SER A 88 -9.03 -10.39 20.61
C SER A 88 -7.68 -9.88 21.13
N LEU A 89 -6.94 -9.14 20.30
CA LEU A 89 -5.72 -8.46 20.72
C LEU A 89 -6.10 -7.07 21.26
N LYS A 90 -5.74 -6.80 22.51
CA LYS A 90 -6.01 -5.54 23.21
C LYS A 90 -4.72 -4.92 23.74
N GLY A 91 -4.77 -3.66 24.17
CA GLY A 91 -3.61 -2.94 24.69
C GLY A 91 -2.86 -2.18 23.60
N ASP A 92 -1.53 -2.09 23.72
CA ASP A 92 -0.66 -1.35 22.78
C ASP A 92 -0.34 -2.18 21.52
N THR A 93 -1.41 -2.60 20.82
CA THR A 93 -1.32 -3.26 19.52
C THR A 93 -0.60 -2.39 18.50
N GLU A 94 -0.72 -1.08 18.62
CA GLU A 94 -0.13 -0.10 17.71
C GLU A 94 1.40 -0.12 17.74
N SER A 95 2.00 -0.05 18.94
CA SER A 95 3.45 -0.13 19.08
C SER A 95 3.96 -1.52 18.73
N PHE A 96 3.24 -2.57 19.13
CA PHE A 96 3.65 -3.95 18.87
C PHE A 96 3.73 -4.28 17.37
N PHE A 97 2.74 -3.83 16.58
CA PHE A 97 2.68 -4.07 15.14
C PHE A 97 3.16 -2.88 14.30
N ARG A 98 3.84 -1.90 14.89
CA ARG A 98 4.24 -0.62 14.23
C ARG A 98 5.00 -0.80 12.91
N GLU A 99 5.81 -1.85 12.85
CA GLU A 99 6.67 -2.18 11.71
C GLU A 99 6.05 -3.25 10.80
N GLN A 100 4.86 -3.74 11.15
CA GLN A 100 4.22 -4.87 10.50
C GLN A 100 3.09 -4.43 9.57
N ASP A 101 3.05 -5.00 8.37
CA ASP A 101 1.94 -4.82 7.43
C ASP A 101 0.92 -5.96 7.63
N LEU A 102 -0.12 -5.70 8.41
CA LEU A 102 -1.16 -6.71 8.72
C LEU A 102 -2.11 -7.00 7.56
N SER A 103 -2.01 -6.27 6.43
CA SER A 103 -2.95 -6.40 5.31
C SER A 103 -2.90 -7.76 4.60
N TYR A 104 -1.81 -8.51 4.78
CA TYR A 104 -1.56 -9.78 4.10
C TYR A 104 -1.95 -11.03 4.91
N ARG A 105 -2.43 -10.87 6.15
CA ARG A 105 -2.74 -11.99 7.08
C ARG A 105 -1.60 -13.01 7.19
N ASP A 106 -0.36 -12.55 7.10
CA ASP A 106 0.85 -13.38 7.12
C ASP A 106 1.68 -13.20 8.39
N VAL A 107 1.25 -12.28 9.26
CA VAL A 107 1.78 -12.09 10.61
C VAL A 107 1.18 -13.15 11.51
N LYS A 108 2.05 -14.00 12.05
CA LYS A 108 1.72 -14.89 13.15
C LYS A 108 2.38 -14.38 14.43
N ILE A 109 1.75 -14.62 15.56
CA ILE A 109 2.37 -14.36 16.85
C ILE A 109 2.41 -15.66 17.63
N HIS A 110 3.50 -15.87 18.36
CA HIS A 110 3.60 -16.93 19.34
C HIS A 110 3.22 -16.36 20.69
N VAL A 111 2.18 -16.93 21.27
CA VAL A 111 1.58 -16.45 22.50
C VAL A 111 1.77 -17.52 23.57
N PRO A 112 2.59 -17.26 24.61
CA PRO A 112 2.62 -18.08 25.80
C PRO A 112 1.21 -18.28 26.38
N LEU A 113 0.86 -19.51 26.76
CA LEU A 113 -0.50 -19.81 27.22
C LEU A 113 -0.92 -19.00 28.46
N HIS A 114 0.04 -18.62 29.30
CA HIS A 114 -0.24 -17.86 30.52
C HIS A 114 -0.62 -16.40 30.25
N LEU A 115 -0.35 -15.88 29.05
CA LEU A 115 -0.77 -14.53 28.61
C LEU A 115 -2.19 -14.52 28.04
N VAL A 116 -2.80 -15.68 27.82
CA VAL A 116 -4.21 -15.76 27.44
C VAL A 116 -5.08 -15.61 28.68
N HIS A 117 -5.69 -14.44 28.81
CA HIS A 117 -6.60 -14.18 29.92
C HIS A 117 -7.91 -14.98 29.76
N LYS A 118 -8.65 -15.12 30.87
CA LYS A 118 -9.91 -15.89 30.99
C LYS A 118 -11.02 -15.54 29.98
N HIS A 119 -10.84 -14.51 29.17
CA HIS A 119 -11.85 -13.96 28.26
C HIS A 119 -11.47 -14.01 26.77
N GLU A 120 -10.56 -14.91 26.37
CA GLU A 120 -10.13 -15.02 24.95
C GLU A 120 -9.47 -13.72 24.45
N GLU A 121 -8.81 -13.01 25.36
CA GLU A 121 -8.11 -11.75 25.10
C GLU A 121 -6.62 -11.96 25.35
N ILE A 122 -5.82 -11.40 24.45
CA ILE A 122 -4.37 -11.27 24.60
C ILE A 122 -4.12 -9.77 24.79
N ILE A 123 -3.64 -9.39 25.97
CA ILE A 123 -3.36 -8.00 26.31
C ILE A 123 -1.89 -7.74 26.01
N LEU A 124 -1.62 -6.85 25.06
CA LEU A 124 -0.30 -6.37 24.67
C LEU A 124 0.06 -5.15 25.52
N ASN A 125 1.00 -5.34 26.44
CA ASN A 125 1.63 -4.34 27.30
C ASN A 125 3.15 -4.59 27.31
N GLU A 126 3.93 -3.71 27.95
CA GLU A 126 5.40 -3.80 27.95
C GLU A 126 5.93 -5.21 28.32
N GLU A 127 5.37 -5.84 29.35
CA GLU A 127 5.77 -7.18 29.81
C GLU A 127 5.39 -8.29 28.82
N SER A 128 4.13 -8.36 28.40
CA SER A 128 3.66 -9.38 27.44
C SER A 128 4.31 -9.25 26.06
N MET A 129 4.65 -8.03 25.62
CA MET A 129 5.28 -7.79 24.34
C MET A 129 6.73 -8.30 24.28
N GLU A 130 7.42 -8.41 25.42
CA GLU A 130 8.74 -9.04 25.50
C GLU A 130 8.67 -10.57 25.34
N GLU A 131 7.53 -11.18 25.70
CA GLU A 131 7.33 -12.63 25.65
C GLU A 131 6.63 -13.11 24.37
N ILE A 132 5.81 -12.26 23.76
CA ILE A 132 5.16 -12.53 22.48
C ILE A 132 6.11 -12.14 21.37
N TYR A 133 6.58 -13.13 20.61
CA TYR A 133 7.38 -12.86 19.42
C TYR A 133 6.56 -13.09 18.16
N ILE A 134 6.76 -12.19 17.20
CA ILE A 134 6.14 -12.26 15.89
C ILE A 134 6.92 -13.26 15.05
N THR A 135 6.19 -14.17 14.41
CA THR A 135 6.68 -14.98 13.31
C THR A 135 5.88 -14.71 12.06
N TYR A 136 6.37 -15.21 10.94
CA TYR A 136 5.71 -15.03 9.66
C TYR A 136 5.53 -16.40 9.04
N THR A 137 4.40 -16.62 8.38
CA THR A 137 3.98 -17.89 7.77
C THR A 137 4.87 -18.40 6.62
N GLY A 138 6.06 -17.81 6.42
CA GLY A 138 7.04 -18.27 5.44
C GLY A 138 6.99 -17.51 4.11
N ASN A 139 5.98 -16.67 3.86
CA ASN A 139 6.09 -15.66 2.80
C ASN A 139 7.03 -14.53 3.21
N PHE A 140 7.02 -14.13 4.48
CA PHE A 140 7.91 -13.07 4.95
C PHE A 140 9.33 -13.53 5.34
N ARG A 141 9.65 -14.82 5.55
CA ARG A 141 11.09 -15.25 5.55
C ARG A 141 11.71 -15.15 4.16
N ARG A 142 10.87 -15.28 3.11
CA ARG A 142 11.23 -14.83 1.76
C ARG A 142 11.28 -13.30 1.66
N ASN A 143 10.59 -12.51 2.51
CA ASN A 143 10.56 -11.03 2.51
C ASN A 143 11.49 -10.29 3.50
N LEU A 144 12.00 -10.90 4.57
CA LEU A 144 13.02 -10.31 5.45
C LEU A 144 14.40 -10.38 4.80
N LYS A 145 14.63 -11.43 4.00
CA LYS A 145 15.66 -11.40 2.95
C LYS A 145 15.34 -10.38 1.83
N LYS A 146 14.17 -9.72 1.81
CA LYS A 146 13.77 -8.63 0.88
C LYS A 146 13.90 -7.21 1.45
N MET A 147 14.22 -7.01 2.73
CA MET A 147 14.73 -5.69 3.15
C MET A 147 16.10 -5.43 2.50
N ASP A 148 16.87 -6.50 2.29
CA ASP A 148 18.07 -6.47 1.45
C ASP A 148 17.73 -6.16 -0.02
N GLN A 149 16.55 -6.49 -0.55
CA GLN A 149 16.28 -6.30 -2.00
C GLN A 149 16.35 -4.85 -2.48
N SER A 150 16.07 -3.86 -1.61
CA SER A 150 16.19 -2.45 -1.96
C SER A 150 17.55 -1.84 -1.60
N HIS A 151 18.52 -2.61 -1.09
CA HIS A 151 19.82 -2.10 -0.64
C HIS A 151 21.01 -2.89 -1.19
N GLY A 152 22.18 -2.28 -1.22
CA GLY A 152 23.42 -2.91 -1.67
C GLY A 152 23.39 -3.23 -3.16
N GLU A 153 24.25 -4.17 -3.55
CA GLU A 153 24.40 -4.57 -4.94
C GLU A 153 23.36 -5.61 -5.32
N LYS A 154 22.70 -5.39 -6.47
CA LYS A 154 21.69 -6.28 -7.04
C LYS A 154 22.10 -6.67 -8.45
N SER A 155 22.45 -7.94 -8.57
CA SER A 155 22.75 -8.56 -9.85
C SER A 155 21.46 -8.75 -10.66
N VAL A 156 21.46 -8.25 -11.88
CA VAL A 156 20.35 -8.38 -12.84
C VAL A 156 20.81 -9.22 -14.02
N LEU A 157 20.12 -10.33 -14.24
CA LEU A 157 20.28 -11.13 -15.44
C LEU A 157 19.19 -10.75 -16.45
N VAL A 158 19.59 -10.54 -17.70
CA VAL A 158 18.65 -10.28 -18.79
C VAL A 158 18.63 -11.49 -19.72
N VAL A 159 17.44 -12.02 -19.99
CA VAL A 159 17.22 -13.14 -20.90
C VAL A 159 16.42 -12.63 -22.09
N ARG A 160 17.03 -12.66 -23.26
CA ARG A 160 16.42 -12.29 -24.53
C ARG A 160 15.96 -13.57 -25.24
N ILE A 161 14.65 -13.81 -25.28
CA ILE A 161 14.08 -14.96 -25.99
C ILE A 161 13.89 -14.54 -27.44
N SER A 162 14.78 -14.97 -28.35
CA SER A 162 14.77 -14.53 -29.76
C SER A 162 15.32 -15.61 -30.69
N ASP A 163 14.66 -15.83 -31.82
CA ASP A 163 15.27 -16.49 -32.99
C ASP A 163 15.72 -15.43 -33.98
N ASP A 164 17.00 -15.07 -33.92
CA ASP A 164 17.56 -14.01 -34.76
C ASP A 164 17.61 -14.39 -36.26
N ASN A 165 17.36 -15.66 -36.59
CA ASN A 165 17.25 -16.15 -37.97
C ASN A 165 15.79 -16.18 -38.46
N ASP A 166 14.81 -15.83 -37.63
CA ASP A 166 13.42 -15.79 -38.05
C ASP A 166 13.17 -14.62 -39.01
N GLU A 167 13.07 -14.95 -40.30
CA GLU A 167 12.79 -13.99 -41.37
C GLU A 167 11.37 -13.39 -41.28
N SER A 168 10.44 -14.05 -40.58
CA SER A 168 9.08 -13.53 -40.38
C SER A 168 9.03 -12.39 -39.37
N GLY A 169 10.04 -12.30 -38.50
CA GLY A 169 10.13 -11.35 -37.39
C GLY A 169 9.17 -11.63 -36.23
N GLN A 170 8.38 -12.70 -36.27
CA GLN A 170 7.41 -13.03 -35.21
C GLN A 170 8.09 -13.54 -33.94
N MET A 171 9.17 -14.31 -34.11
CA MET A 171 9.93 -14.98 -33.06
C MET A 171 11.25 -14.25 -32.75
N ARG A 172 11.45 -13.08 -33.36
CA ARG A 172 12.62 -12.23 -33.16
C ARG A 172 12.30 -11.08 -32.20
N VAL A 173 13.21 -10.82 -31.27
CA VAL A 173 13.25 -9.56 -30.51
C VAL A 173 13.96 -8.51 -31.37
N ASP A 174 13.33 -7.36 -31.56
CA ASP A 174 13.84 -6.30 -32.44
C ASP A 174 15.20 -5.78 -31.97
N GLU A 175 15.35 -5.57 -30.66
CA GLU A 175 16.57 -5.10 -30.03
C GLU A 175 17.63 -6.21 -29.99
N SER A 176 18.86 -5.90 -30.41
CA SER A 176 20.02 -6.80 -30.26
C SER A 176 20.45 -6.95 -28.79
N GLU A 177 21.29 -7.94 -28.48
CA GLU A 177 21.88 -8.08 -27.13
C GLU A 177 22.56 -6.79 -26.65
N ASP A 178 23.33 -6.14 -27.52
CA ASP A 178 24.00 -4.88 -27.22
C ASP A 178 22.99 -3.76 -26.95
N GLN A 179 21.93 -3.64 -27.76
CA GLN A 179 20.89 -2.62 -27.55
C GLN A 179 20.15 -2.84 -26.23
N VAL A 180 19.86 -4.11 -25.88
CA VAL A 180 19.26 -4.46 -24.59
C VAL A 180 20.19 -4.06 -23.44
N TYR A 181 21.47 -4.41 -23.53
CA TYR A 181 22.45 -4.07 -22.50
C TYR A 181 22.59 -2.55 -22.33
N GLN A 182 22.75 -1.83 -23.43
CA GLN A 182 22.91 -0.37 -23.47
C GLN A 182 21.71 0.33 -22.85
N SER A 183 20.49 -0.02 -23.27
CA SER A 183 19.25 0.57 -22.77
C SER A 183 19.10 0.43 -21.25
N MET A 184 19.42 -0.76 -20.71
CA MET A 184 19.22 -1.05 -19.28
C MET A 184 20.33 -0.50 -18.38
N PHE A 185 21.59 -0.59 -18.81
CA PHE A 185 22.74 -0.48 -17.91
C PHE A 185 23.71 0.66 -18.23
N GLU A 186 23.74 1.16 -19.47
CA GLU A 186 24.68 2.23 -19.88
C GLU A 186 23.96 3.55 -20.18
N HIS A 187 22.67 3.50 -20.49
CA HIS A 187 21.88 4.71 -20.72
C HIS A 187 21.80 5.57 -19.44
N GLY A 188 21.92 6.89 -19.57
CA GLY A 188 21.87 7.83 -18.44
C GLY A 188 20.55 7.80 -17.66
N ASN A 189 19.49 7.28 -18.29
CA ASN A 189 18.15 7.09 -17.71
C ASN A 189 17.75 5.60 -17.64
N GLY A 190 18.71 4.69 -17.83
CA GLY A 190 18.50 3.25 -17.71
C GLY A 190 18.20 2.82 -16.28
N VAL A 191 17.79 1.56 -16.11
CA VAL A 191 17.54 0.93 -14.80
C VAL A 191 18.67 1.21 -13.82
N LYS A 192 19.92 1.01 -14.25
CA LYS A 192 21.08 1.22 -13.40
C LYS A 192 21.16 2.65 -12.86
N SER A 193 21.18 3.61 -13.76
CA SER A 193 21.33 5.03 -13.45
C SER A 193 20.22 5.55 -12.54
N ILE A 194 18.97 5.13 -12.79
CA ILE A 194 17.81 5.55 -12.00
C ILE A 194 17.87 4.95 -10.58
N TYR A 195 18.06 3.64 -10.43
CA TYR A 195 18.12 3.03 -9.09
C TYR A 195 19.33 3.53 -8.29
N GLU A 196 20.52 3.59 -8.90
CA GLU A 196 21.73 4.09 -8.23
C GLU A 196 21.56 5.53 -7.78
N GLY A 197 21.11 6.40 -8.67
CA GLY A 197 21.07 7.81 -8.36
C GLY A 197 19.85 8.23 -7.52
N CYS A 198 18.68 7.63 -7.71
CA CYS A 198 17.50 7.90 -6.87
C CYS A 198 17.63 7.32 -5.47
N SER A 199 18.45 6.30 -5.27
CA SER A 199 18.78 5.76 -3.94
C SER A 199 20.04 6.37 -3.33
N SER A 200 20.74 7.27 -4.04
CA SER A 200 22.05 7.79 -3.64
C SER A 200 23.04 6.68 -3.28
N HIS A 201 23.17 5.70 -4.18
CA HIS A 201 24.01 4.50 -4.06
C HIS A 201 23.62 3.52 -2.94
N GLN A 202 22.46 3.70 -2.30
CA GLN A 202 21.94 2.70 -1.37
C GLN A 202 21.54 1.42 -2.09
N MET A 203 21.16 1.49 -3.37
CA MET A 203 20.91 0.34 -4.25
C MET A 203 21.71 0.47 -5.54
N ILE A 204 22.54 -0.52 -5.85
CA ILE A 204 23.42 -0.55 -7.02
C ILE A 204 22.99 -1.70 -7.92
N ILE A 205 22.66 -1.41 -9.18
CA ILE A 205 22.26 -2.45 -10.14
C ILE A 205 23.50 -2.89 -10.92
N LYS A 206 23.86 -4.17 -10.79
CA LYS A 206 24.96 -4.76 -11.54
C LYS A 206 24.44 -5.68 -12.64
N PRO A 207 24.78 -5.44 -13.92
CA PRO A 207 24.49 -6.42 -14.96
C PRO A 207 25.30 -7.68 -14.72
N VAL A 208 24.69 -8.84 -14.90
CA VAL A 208 25.40 -10.12 -14.98
C VAL A 208 25.82 -10.37 -16.41
N LYS A 209 24.82 -10.53 -17.30
CA LYS A 209 24.96 -10.79 -18.73
C LYS A 209 23.60 -10.57 -19.43
N VAL A 210 23.61 -10.37 -20.74
CA VAL A 210 22.44 -10.60 -21.59
C VAL A 210 22.59 -11.96 -22.26
N LEU A 211 21.61 -12.83 -22.09
CA LEU A 211 21.59 -14.17 -22.68
C LEU A 211 20.53 -14.24 -23.76
N THR A 212 20.90 -14.53 -25.02
CA THR A 212 19.91 -14.92 -26.01
C THR A 212 19.59 -16.41 -25.93
N LEU A 213 18.31 -16.73 -25.79
CA LEU A 213 17.77 -18.08 -25.86
C LEU A 213 16.84 -18.18 -27.07
N LYS A 214 16.88 -19.32 -27.77
CA LYS A 214 15.88 -19.58 -28.81
C LYS A 214 14.50 -19.79 -28.16
N PRO A 215 13.42 -19.29 -28.79
CA PRO A 215 12.08 -19.57 -28.34
C PRO A 215 11.82 -21.08 -28.33
N SER A 216 11.12 -21.56 -27.31
CA SER A 216 10.62 -22.93 -27.24
C SER A 216 9.08 -22.90 -27.14
N PRO A 217 8.37 -23.96 -27.54
CA PRO A 217 6.92 -24.02 -27.37
C PRO A 217 6.50 -23.75 -25.92
N TYR A 218 7.29 -24.17 -24.93
CA TYR A 218 7.01 -23.92 -23.51
C TYR A 218 7.16 -22.45 -23.10
N LEU A 219 8.09 -21.71 -23.73
CA LEU A 219 8.29 -20.29 -23.46
C LEU A 219 7.27 -19.39 -24.18
N CYS A 220 6.71 -19.88 -25.30
CA CYS A 220 5.76 -19.14 -26.14
C CYS A 220 4.29 -19.57 -26.00
N ASP A 221 3.98 -20.54 -25.12
CA ASP A 221 2.59 -20.93 -24.80
C ASP A 221 2.12 -20.33 -23.46
N MET A 222 2.78 -19.25 -23.01
CA MET A 222 2.33 -18.49 -21.85
C MET A 222 1.15 -17.60 -22.23
N THR A 223 0.04 -18.25 -22.56
CA THR A 223 -1.20 -17.61 -23.02
C THR A 223 -1.92 -16.84 -21.92
N HIS A 224 -1.55 -17.05 -20.65
CA HIS A 224 -2.02 -16.25 -19.51
C HIS A 224 -0.97 -16.14 -18.41
N ILE A 225 -0.39 -14.94 -18.24
CA ILE A 225 0.35 -14.59 -17.02
C ILE A 225 -0.67 -14.30 -15.90
N GLU A 226 -1.46 -15.29 -15.50
CA GLU A 226 -2.21 -15.24 -14.24
C GLU A 226 -1.37 -15.87 -13.12
N ALA A 227 -1.44 -15.29 -11.93
CA ALA A 227 -0.54 -15.56 -10.80
C ALA A 227 -0.52 -17.02 -10.27
N THR A 228 -1.39 -17.90 -10.80
CA THR A 228 -1.67 -19.23 -10.26
C THR A 228 -0.89 -20.37 -10.93
N ASN A 229 -0.36 -20.22 -12.15
CA ASN A 229 0.38 -21.29 -12.86
C ASN A 229 1.92 -21.17 -12.83
N TRP A 230 2.48 -20.16 -12.15
CA TRP A 230 3.93 -19.88 -12.13
C TRP A 230 4.82 -21.03 -11.62
N ALA A 231 4.30 -22.01 -10.88
CA ALA A 231 5.13 -23.00 -10.19
C ALA A 231 5.75 -24.06 -11.13
N LEU A 232 5.10 -24.44 -12.23
CA LEU A 232 5.62 -25.47 -13.14
C LEU A 232 6.63 -24.91 -14.15
N GLU A 233 6.36 -23.72 -14.69
CA GLU A 233 7.18 -23.06 -15.73
C GLU A 233 8.49 -22.47 -15.17
N GLN A 234 8.50 -22.14 -13.88
CA GLN A 234 9.72 -21.76 -13.17
C GLN A 234 10.77 -22.87 -13.18
N LYS A 235 10.43 -24.16 -13.32
CA LYS A 235 11.43 -25.23 -13.19
C LYS A 235 12.40 -25.29 -14.38
N GLU A 236 11.91 -25.20 -15.60
CA GLU A 236 12.76 -25.21 -16.80
C GLU A 236 13.51 -23.89 -16.94
N LEU A 237 12.81 -22.76 -16.77
CA LEU A 237 13.45 -21.46 -16.78
C LEU A 237 14.51 -21.37 -15.69
N LYS A 238 14.23 -21.85 -14.48
CA LYS A 238 15.21 -21.92 -13.38
C LYS A 238 16.40 -22.80 -13.74
N THR A 239 16.20 -23.94 -14.40
CA THR A 239 17.33 -24.80 -14.81
C THR A 239 18.25 -24.06 -15.78
N ILE A 240 17.66 -23.39 -16.78
CA ILE A 240 18.42 -22.59 -17.76
C ILE A 240 19.12 -21.40 -17.08
N LEU A 241 18.44 -20.74 -16.13
CA LEU A 241 18.97 -19.60 -15.39
C LEU A 241 20.07 -20.01 -14.39
N ASP A 242 19.92 -21.17 -13.75
CA ASP A 242 20.90 -21.75 -12.81
C ASP A 242 22.15 -22.21 -13.57
N GLU A 243 22.00 -22.73 -14.80
CA GLU A 243 23.13 -23.06 -15.69
C GLU A 243 23.85 -21.81 -16.20
N ALA A 244 23.11 -20.73 -16.45
CA ALA A 244 23.71 -19.50 -16.94
C ALA A 244 24.36 -18.63 -15.85
N ASP A 245 24.11 -18.94 -14.57
CA ASP A 245 24.83 -18.37 -13.43
C ASP A 245 26.18 -19.07 -13.19
N GLU A 246 27.04 -19.08 -14.21
CA GLU A 246 28.42 -19.56 -14.09
C GLU A 246 29.24 -18.75 -13.06
N SER A 247 28.74 -17.57 -12.68
CA SER A 247 29.41 -16.61 -11.80
C SER A 247 29.38 -17.01 -10.32
N GLY A 248 28.44 -17.89 -9.93
CA GLY A 248 28.18 -18.23 -8.53
C GLY A 248 27.66 -17.08 -7.68
N ASN A 249 27.35 -15.92 -8.29
CA ASN A 249 26.82 -14.76 -7.59
C ASN A 249 25.29 -14.77 -7.64
N PRO A 250 24.61 -14.63 -6.49
CA PRO A 250 23.16 -14.72 -6.45
C PRO A 250 22.48 -13.65 -7.32
N ILE A 251 21.79 -14.08 -8.37
CA ILE A 251 20.99 -13.21 -9.23
C ILE A 251 19.77 -12.68 -8.45
N SER A 252 19.71 -11.37 -8.28
CA SER A 252 18.65 -10.68 -7.54
C SER A 252 17.39 -10.50 -8.38
N HIS A 253 17.54 -10.09 -9.66
CA HIS A 253 16.42 -9.91 -10.59
C HIS A 253 16.72 -10.53 -11.95
N LYS A 254 15.66 -10.99 -12.61
CA LYS A 254 15.68 -11.65 -13.91
C LYS A 254 14.68 -10.93 -14.80
N MET A 255 15.18 -10.32 -15.86
CA MET A 255 14.36 -9.58 -16.82
C MET A 255 14.32 -10.37 -18.12
N ILE A 256 13.13 -10.70 -18.59
CA ILE A 256 12.93 -11.56 -19.75
C ILE A 256 12.32 -10.71 -20.86
N VAL A 257 13.03 -10.60 -21.97
CA VAL A 257 12.58 -9.89 -23.17
C VAL A 257 12.09 -10.95 -24.15
N VAL A 258 10.84 -10.82 -24.59
CA VAL A 258 10.19 -11.81 -25.47
C VAL A 258 9.90 -11.22 -26.84
N PRO A 259 9.76 -12.04 -27.90
CA PRO A 259 9.43 -11.56 -29.23
C PRO A 259 8.07 -10.86 -29.26
N LYS A 260 7.87 -9.97 -30.24
CA LYS A 260 6.60 -9.24 -30.42
C LYS A 260 5.43 -10.13 -30.87
N GLY A 261 5.69 -11.34 -31.35
CA GLY A 261 4.64 -12.30 -31.72
C GLY A 261 3.79 -12.75 -30.53
N ASP A 262 2.84 -13.66 -30.79
CA ASP A 262 1.88 -14.17 -29.81
C ASP A 262 2.50 -15.10 -28.74
N CYS A 263 3.81 -15.01 -28.48
CA CYS A 263 4.51 -15.82 -27.47
C CYS A 263 4.02 -15.55 -26.04
N VAL A 264 3.64 -14.30 -25.75
CA VAL A 264 3.15 -13.89 -24.42
C VAL A 264 2.04 -12.87 -24.59
N ASP A 265 0.87 -13.14 -24.03
CA ASP A 265 -0.21 -12.17 -23.96
C ASP A 265 -0.02 -11.24 -22.74
N PHE A 266 0.38 -10.00 -23.00
CA PHE A 266 0.50 -8.95 -21.97
C PHE A 266 -0.81 -8.18 -21.75
N GLN A 267 -1.93 -8.55 -22.38
CA GLN A 267 -3.24 -7.89 -22.23
C GLN A 267 -3.18 -6.37 -22.47
N GLY A 268 -2.41 -5.96 -23.48
CA GLY A 268 -2.19 -4.55 -23.82
C GLY A 268 -1.08 -3.84 -23.03
N ASN A 269 -0.43 -4.50 -22.07
CA ASN A 269 0.74 -3.94 -21.38
C ASN A 269 2.04 -4.14 -22.18
N GLU A 270 3.07 -3.33 -21.89
CA GLU A 270 4.43 -3.50 -22.47
C GLU A 270 5.33 -4.43 -21.64
N ALA A 271 5.03 -4.55 -20.35
CA ALA A 271 5.78 -5.37 -19.43
C ALA A 271 4.94 -5.83 -18.25
N PHE A 272 5.42 -6.87 -17.59
CA PHE A 272 4.90 -7.37 -16.33
C PHE A 272 6.04 -7.49 -15.32
N GLY A 273 5.82 -7.05 -14.08
CA GLY A 273 6.74 -7.28 -12.98
C GLY A 273 6.03 -8.05 -11.87
N GLN A 274 6.65 -9.10 -11.36
CA GLN A 274 6.06 -9.89 -10.29
C GLN A 274 6.07 -9.09 -9.00
N LEU A 275 4.89 -8.82 -8.41
CA LEU A 275 4.82 -8.13 -7.11
C LEU A 275 5.56 -8.92 -6.04
N ASN A 276 6.53 -8.28 -5.38
CA ASN A 276 7.43 -8.93 -4.42
C ASN A 276 8.16 -10.14 -5.03
N GLY A 277 8.55 -10.06 -6.31
CA GLY A 277 9.18 -11.14 -7.05
C GLY A 277 10.64 -10.90 -7.39
N SER A 278 11.15 -11.71 -8.32
CA SER A 278 12.46 -11.50 -8.95
C SER A 278 12.37 -11.53 -10.48
N PHE A 279 11.17 -11.59 -11.04
CA PHE A 279 10.94 -11.82 -12.45
C PHE A 279 10.16 -10.67 -13.08
N SER A 280 10.67 -10.19 -14.19
CA SER A 280 9.97 -9.24 -15.05
C SER A 280 9.99 -9.73 -16.48
N TRP A 281 8.93 -9.44 -17.23
CA TRP A 281 8.72 -9.81 -18.62
C TRP A 281 8.48 -8.55 -19.43
N HIS A 282 9.05 -8.47 -20.62
CA HIS A 282 9.05 -7.26 -21.46
C HIS A 282 8.83 -7.63 -22.93
N LYS A 283 7.92 -6.92 -23.59
CA LYS A 283 7.80 -6.96 -25.07
C LYS A 283 8.94 -6.22 -25.77
N SER A 284 9.42 -5.16 -25.11
CA SER A 284 10.46 -4.28 -25.62
C SER A 284 11.23 -3.69 -24.45
N VAL A 285 12.47 -3.35 -24.73
CA VAL A 285 13.38 -2.67 -23.80
C VAL A 285 13.66 -1.25 -24.26
N SER A 286 12.91 -0.72 -25.22
CA SER A 286 13.06 0.66 -25.69
C SER A 286 12.60 1.70 -24.67
N TYR A 287 11.92 1.29 -23.59
CA TYR A 287 11.35 2.20 -22.60
C TYR A 287 11.98 1.99 -21.21
N PRO A 288 13.04 2.74 -20.86
CA PRO A 288 13.71 2.61 -19.56
C PRO A 288 12.76 2.76 -18.36
N SER A 289 11.77 3.64 -18.44
CA SER A 289 10.74 3.80 -17.40
C SER A 289 9.93 2.53 -17.16
N VAL A 290 9.58 1.78 -18.21
CA VAL A 290 8.89 0.49 -18.08
C VAL A 290 9.78 -0.52 -17.35
N GLN A 291 11.06 -0.55 -17.67
CA GLN A 291 12.03 -1.43 -17.00
C GLN A 291 12.17 -1.11 -15.51
N VAL A 292 12.32 0.18 -15.17
CA VAL A 292 12.38 0.63 -13.77
C VAL A 292 11.10 0.23 -13.04
N ALA A 293 9.94 0.34 -13.71
CA ALA A 293 8.64 0.01 -13.14
C ALA A 293 8.53 -1.48 -12.80
N SER A 294 8.99 -2.34 -13.71
CA SER A 294 8.94 -3.79 -13.53
C SER A 294 9.85 -4.25 -12.38
N ILE A 295 11.05 -3.67 -12.23
CA ILE A 295 11.87 -3.92 -11.03
C ILE A 295 11.19 -3.34 -9.79
N GLY A 296 10.50 -2.20 -9.89
CA GLY A 296 9.76 -1.62 -8.77
C GLY A 296 8.70 -2.58 -8.24
N ASN A 297 7.96 -3.23 -9.15
CA ASN A 297 7.03 -4.31 -8.81
C ASN A 297 7.75 -5.49 -8.12
N ASN A 298 8.92 -5.91 -8.61
CA ASN A 298 9.74 -6.95 -7.96
C ASN A 298 10.11 -6.56 -6.51
N LEU A 299 10.36 -5.28 -6.27
CA LEU A 299 10.60 -4.72 -4.93
C LEU A 299 9.33 -4.50 -4.10
N GLY A 300 8.16 -4.95 -4.58
CA GLY A 300 6.88 -4.85 -3.87
C GLY A 300 6.16 -3.53 -4.06
N LEU A 301 6.64 -2.66 -4.93
CA LEU A 301 5.97 -1.40 -5.23
C LEU A 301 4.91 -1.64 -6.28
N ARG A 302 3.63 -1.53 -5.92
CA ARG A 302 2.57 -1.55 -6.93
C ARG A 302 2.57 -0.28 -7.74
N ASP A 303 2.54 -0.44 -9.05
CA ASP A 303 2.41 0.64 -10.05
C ASP A 303 3.25 1.87 -9.68
N PRO A 304 4.59 1.71 -9.63
CA PRO A 304 5.49 2.75 -9.09
C PRO A 304 5.36 4.12 -9.77
N PHE A 305 4.73 4.17 -10.95
CA PHE A 305 4.54 5.37 -11.75
C PHE A 305 3.08 5.71 -12.11
N ASN A 306 2.09 4.85 -11.79
CA ASN A 306 0.72 5.00 -12.33
C ASN A 306 -0.22 5.85 -11.45
N THR A 307 0.32 6.84 -10.73
CA THR A 307 -0.56 7.78 -10.03
C THR A 307 -1.05 8.82 -11.02
N VAL A 308 -2.36 9.08 -11.03
CA VAL A 308 -3.10 10.01 -11.91
C VAL A 308 -2.48 11.42 -12.02
N ASP A 309 -1.55 11.77 -11.12
CA ASP A 309 -0.84 13.04 -11.05
C ASP A 309 0.57 13.06 -11.67
N ASN A 310 1.15 11.88 -11.90
CA ASN A 310 2.38 11.66 -12.63
C ASN A 310 2.03 10.80 -13.85
N GLN A 311 1.25 11.35 -14.78
CA GLN A 311 1.24 10.82 -16.15
C GLN A 311 2.63 11.05 -16.75
N MET A 312 3.58 10.25 -16.27
CA MET A 312 4.85 10.02 -16.92
C MET A 312 4.51 9.52 -18.30
N ASN A 313 5.13 10.13 -19.30
CA ASN A 313 5.20 9.53 -20.61
C ASN A 313 6.10 8.29 -20.50
N LEU A 314 5.56 7.19 -19.94
CA LEU A 314 6.27 5.93 -19.69
C LEU A 314 6.88 5.35 -20.98
N PHE A 315 6.49 5.89 -22.13
CA PHE A 315 6.93 5.55 -23.46
C PHE A 315 7.97 6.55 -24.02
N ASN A 316 8.65 7.33 -23.18
CA ASN A 316 9.81 8.10 -23.62
C ASN A 316 11.00 7.16 -23.85
N GLU A 317 11.45 7.05 -25.10
CA GLU A 317 12.61 6.23 -25.48
C GLU A 317 13.92 6.77 -24.88
N GLU A 318 14.00 8.08 -24.62
CA GLU A 318 15.14 8.68 -23.91
C GLU A 318 15.13 8.32 -22.41
N GLY A 319 14.08 7.66 -21.92
CA GLY A 319 13.84 7.43 -20.50
C GLY A 319 13.35 8.68 -19.78
N LEU A 320 13.11 8.55 -18.47
CA LEU A 320 12.67 9.66 -17.62
C LEU A 320 13.59 9.77 -16.42
N LYS A 321 14.12 10.96 -16.19
CA LYS A 321 14.80 11.36 -14.96
C LYS A 321 13.73 11.69 -13.93
N LEU A 322 13.12 10.64 -13.40
CA LEU A 322 12.16 10.74 -12.32
C LEU A 322 12.43 9.68 -11.27
N CYS A 323 12.56 10.13 -10.02
CA CYS A 323 12.66 9.23 -8.89
C CYS A 323 11.29 8.79 -8.37
N PHE A 324 11.30 7.68 -7.63
CA PHE A 324 10.10 7.22 -6.94
C PHE A 324 9.58 8.30 -5.98
N ASN A 325 8.25 8.36 -5.86
CA ASN A 325 7.62 9.32 -4.98
C ASN A 325 7.92 9.02 -3.50
N SER A 326 7.62 9.96 -2.61
CA SER A 326 8.01 9.85 -1.19
C SER A 326 7.43 8.64 -0.47
N ALA A 327 6.21 8.21 -0.78
CA ALA A 327 5.65 7.01 -0.18
C ALA A 327 6.44 5.75 -0.57
N LYS A 328 6.77 5.61 -1.87
CA LYS A 328 7.54 4.48 -2.38
C LYS A 328 8.97 4.47 -1.84
N THR A 329 9.63 5.63 -1.81
CA THR A 329 10.96 5.81 -1.23
C THR A 329 11.00 5.46 0.25
N TRP A 330 9.96 5.82 1.02
CA TRP A 330 9.81 5.39 2.41
C TRP A 330 9.79 3.85 2.53
N TYR A 331 8.98 3.16 1.73
CA TYR A 331 8.86 1.70 1.82
C TYR A 331 10.09 0.93 1.30
N MET A 332 10.92 1.57 0.47
CA MET A 332 12.23 1.03 0.08
C MET A 332 13.30 1.25 1.15
N ASP A 333 13.00 2.04 2.17
CA ASP A 333 13.90 2.42 3.27
C ASP A 333 15.15 3.19 2.80
N TRP A 334 15.09 3.78 1.60
CA TRP A 334 16.14 4.67 1.12
C TRP A 334 16.09 5.99 1.87
N PHE A 335 17.24 6.49 2.32
CA PHE A 335 17.34 7.71 3.12
C PHE A 335 16.61 7.62 4.45
N SER A 336 16.53 6.42 5.04
CA SER A 336 15.88 6.16 6.33
C SER A 336 16.36 7.07 7.46
N HIS A 337 17.64 7.47 7.44
CA HIS A 337 18.21 8.44 8.37
C HIS A 337 17.57 9.85 8.30
N PHE A 338 16.92 10.18 7.18
CA PHE A 338 16.19 11.43 6.94
C PHE A 338 14.66 11.24 6.98
N HIS A 339 14.20 10.05 7.34
CA HIS A 339 12.79 9.76 7.52
C HIS A 339 12.37 10.08 8.94
N ARG A 340 11.18 10.68 9.10
CA ARG A 340 10.61 10.95 10.42
C ARG A 340 9.13 10.61 10.45
N THR A 341 8.72 9.87 11.48
CA THR A 341 7.30 9.69 11.77
C THR A 341 6.81 10.85 12.64
N VAL A 342 5.67 11.43 12.28
CA VAL A 342 5.04 12.55 13.00
C VAL A 342 3.70 12.09 13.55
N ARG A 343 3.42 12.45 14.81
CA ARG A 343 2.16 12.16 15.51
C ARG A 343 1.49 13.47 15.93
N PRO A 344 0.62 14.04 15.08
CA PRO A 344 0.00 15.34 15.34
C PRO A 344 -0.88 15.37 16.61
N SER A 345 -1.33 14.20 17.07
CA SER A 345 -2.10 14.03 18.31
C SER A 345 -1.29 14.22 19.59
N GLU A 346 0.02 13.99 19.54
CA GLU A 346 0.91 14.14 20.69
C GLU A 346 1.39 15.59 20.83
N GLU A 347 1.87 16.19 19.74
CA GLU A 347 2.37 17.57 19.75
C GLU A 347 2.30 18.25 18.37
N SER A 348 2.22 19.59 18.38
CA SER A 348 2.47 20.38 17.18
C SER A 348 3.96 20.40 16.88
N GLN A 349 4.33 20.12 15.63
CA GLN A 349 5.73 20.11 15.20
C GLN A 349 5.93 21.07 14.03
N GLN A 350 7.05 21.78 14.04
CA GLN A 350 7.55 22.51 12.88
C GLN A 350 8.90 21.92 12.49
N LEU A 351 8.98 21.39 11.28
CA LEU A 351 10.09 20.59 10.78
C LEU A 351 10.61 21.19 9.49
N LYS A 352 11.91 21.01 9.24
CA LYS A 352 12.55 21.44 8.01
C LYS A 352 12.74 20.25 7.07
N LEU A 353 12.26 20.42 5.84
CA LEU A 353 12.37 19.47 4.75
C LEU A 353 13.51 19.83 3.81
N VAL A 354 14.15 18.81 3.24
CA VAL A 354 15.12 18.91 2.16
C VAL A 354 14.68 18.01 1.02
N SER A 355 14.93 18.43 -0.22
CA SER A 355 14.64 17.61 -1.39
C SER A 355 15.69 16.53 -1.56
N PHE A 356 15.30 15.42 -2.20
CA PHE A 356 16.26 14.36 -2.53
C PHE A 356 17.39 14.88 -3.46
N ALA A 357 17.10 15.86 -4.32
CA ALA A 357 18.06 16.45 -5.25
C ALA A 357 19.23 17.19 -4.56
N ASN A 358 19.03 17.61 -3.30
CA ASN A 358 20.09 18.15 -2.46
C ASN A 358 20.87 17.04 -1.72
N LEU A 359 20.18 15.98 -1.30
CA LEU A 359 20.79 14.85 -0.58
C LEU A 359 21.69 13.99 -1.47
N SER A 360 21.35 13.83 -2.76
CA SER A 360 22.16 13.07 -3.72
C SER A 360 23.54 13.66 -4.03
N LYS A 361 23.88 14.82 -3.44
CA LYS A 361 25.19 15.49 -3.57
C LYS A 361 26.06 15.36 -2.31
N ASP A 362 25.77 14.38 -1.45
CA ASP A 362 26.42 14.17 -0.15
C ASP A 362 26.38 15.40 0.77
N ARG A 363 25.39 16.28 0.58
CA ARG A 363 25.19 17.47 1.41
C ARG A 363 24.35 17.12 2.63
N TYR A 364 24.96 16.38 3.54
CA TYR A 364 24.36 16.03 4.83
C TYR A 364 24.30 17.26 5.73
N VAL A 365 23.08 17.65 6.12
CA VAL A 365 22.87 18.67 7.14
C VAL A 365 22.04 18.04 8.26
N GLN A 366 22.63 17.99 9.45
CA GLN A 366 21.99 17.43 10.64
C GLN A 366 20.68 18.19 10.94
N GLY A 367 19.62 17.46 11.28
CA GLY A 367 18.31 18.02 11.63
C GLY A 367 17.37 18.27 10.45
N LEU A 368 17.79 18.03 9.21
CA LEU A 368 16.90 18.02 8.05
C LEU A 368 16.15 16.69 7.93
N ASN A 369 14.96 16.73 7.34
CA ASN A 369 14.14 15.56 7.06
C ASN A 369 13.86 15.53 5.55
N MET A 370 13.86 14.36 4.91
CA MET A 370 13.47 14.23 3.51
C MET A 370 11.99 13.90 3.39
N ILE A 371 11.54 12.94 4.19
CA ILE A 371 10.18 12.42 4.15
C ILE A 371 9.62 12.39 5.56
N LEU A 372 8.45 13.01 5.73
CA LEU A 372 7.65 12.85 6.94
C LEU A 372 6.54 11.86 6.64
N ARG A 373 6.37 10.86 7.50
CA ARG A 373 5.19 10.01 7.50
C ARG A 373 4.30 10.41 8.66
N LEU A 374 3.06 10.80 8.38
CA LEU A 374 2.08 11.02 9.44
C LEU A 374 1.48 9.69 9.82
N TYR A 375 1.56 9.39 11.11
CA TYR A 375 0.96 8.18 11.63
C TYR A 375 -0.53 8.38 11.85
N SER A 376 -1.34 7.50 11.27
CA SER A 376 -2.74 7.27 11.61
C SER A 376 -3.10 5.82 11.28
N PRO A 377 -3.93 5.14 12.09
CA PRO A 377 -4.46 3.82 11.80
C PRO A 377 -5.17 3.74 10.44
N LYS A 378 -5.85 4.82 10.02
CA LYS A 378 -6.70 4.83 8.83
C LYS A 378 -6.02 5.30 7.55
N SER A 379 -4.98 6.12 7.66
CA SER A 379 -4.37 6.77 6.51
C SER A 379 -2.89 7.04 6.77
N LYS A 380 -2.05 6.69 5.80
CA LYS A 380 -0.61 6.96 5.84
C LYS A 380 -0.30 8.07 4.85
N LEU A 381 -0.18 9.30 5.37
CA LEU A 381 0.25 10.46 4.58
C LEU A 381 1.77 10.57 4.59
N TYR A 382 2.35 10.87 3.43
CA TYR A 382 3.77 11.11 3.22
C TYR A 382 3.95 12.54 2.71
N ILE A 383 4.84 13.30 3.35
CA ILE A 383 5.12 14.70 3.03
C ILE A 383 6.59 14.80 2.63
N ASN A 384 6.86 15.43 1.48
CA ASN A 384 8.22 15.75 1.06
C ASN A 384 8.29 17.12 0.40
N PHE A 385 9.47 17.72 0.41
CA PHE A 385 9.78 18.88 -0.43
C PHE A 385 10.31 18.39 -1.77
N ASN A 386 9.66 18.79 -2.86
CA ASN A 386 9.94 18.28 -4.19
C ASN A 386 10.66 19.32 -5.06
N GLN A 387 11.57 18.88 -5.93
CA GLN A 387 12.33 19.74 -6.83
C GLN A 387 12.68 19.03 -8.14
N ALA A 388 12.51 19.73 -9.26
CA ALA A 388 12.81 19.28 -10.61
C ALA A 388 14.29 19.49 -10.94
N LYS A 389 15.17 18.75 -10.26
CA LYS A 389 16.63 18.85 -10.43
C LYS A 389 17.29 17.48 -10.46
N GLY A 390 18.33 17.35 -11.29
CA GLY A 390 19.10 16.10 -11.40
C GLY A 390 18.22 14.96 -11.90
N LEU A 391 18.17 13.86 -11.13
CA LEU A 391 17.36 12.68 -11.48
C LEU A 391 15.85 12.84 -11.23
N ASN A 392 15.37 14.06 -10.97
CA ASN A 392 13.95 14.43 -10.99
C ASN A 392 13.60 15.46 -12.05
N GLU A 393 14.51 15.88 -12.92
CA GLU A 393 14.25 17.03 -13.80
C GLU A 393 12.98 16.88 -14.66
N ASP A 394 12.54 15.64 -14.92
CA ASP A 394 11.31 15.34 -15.68
C ASP A 394 10.03 15.28 -14.82
N MET A 395 10.08 15.70 -13.56
CA MET A 395 8.88 15.76 -12.71
C MET A 395 7.88 16.80 -13.20
N ASN A 396 6.61 16.62 -12.80
CA ASN A 396 5.55 17.57 -13.13
C ASN A 396 5.93 19.00 -12.68
N PRO A 397 5.99 19.98 -13.60
CA PRO A 397 6.34 21.37 -13.26
C PRO A 397 5.41 21.99 -12.21
N GLY A 398 4.16 21.52 -12.13
CA GLY A 398 3.19 21.95 -11.12
C GLY A 398 3.59 21.57 -9.69
N ASP A 399 4.50 20.60 -9.52
CA ASP A 399 4.96 20.07 -8.25
C ASP A 399 6.37 20.58 -7.88
N ASP A 400 7.06 21.28 -8.80
CA ASP A 400 8.44 21.77 -8.58
C ASP A 400 8.49 22.86 -7.51
N THR A 401 9.50 22.80 -6.65
CA THR A 401 9.73 23.71 -5.51
C THR A 401 8.56 23.80 -4.53
N LYS A 402 7.79 22.72 -4.39
CA LYS A 402 6.61 22.67 -3.51
C LYS A 402 6.68 21.51 -2.52
N ILE A 403 5.88 21.60 -1.47
CA ILE A 403 5.64 20.47 -0.57
C ILE A 403 4.55 19.59 -1.19
N VAL A 404 4.86 18.31 -1.42
CA VAL A 404 3.91 17.34 -1.97
C VAL A 404 3.44 16.42 -0.84
N ILE A 405 2.12 16.19 -0.79
CA ILE A 405 1.48 15.28 0.16
C ILE A 405 0.88 14.11 -0.61
N LEU A 406 1.30 12.90 -0.26
CA LEU A 406 0.84 11.65 -0.86
C LEU A 406 0.14 10.79 0.20
N GLU A 407 -0.78 9.92 -0.22
CA GLU A 407 -1.35 8.87 0.62
C GLU A 407 -1.02 7.48 0.05
N GLN A 408 -0.58 6.55 0.90
CA GLN A 408 -0.36 5.14 0.54
C GLN A 408 -0.46 4.19 1.75
N ASN A 409 -1.47 3.33 1.76
CA ASN A 409 -1.83 2.52 2.94
C ASN A 409 -0.95 1.27 3.18
N GLY A 410 -0.12 0.86 2.22
CA GLY A 410 0.82 -0.26 2.33
C GLY A 410 1.87 -0.24 1.23
N ARG A 411 2.95 -1.02 1.34
CA ARG A 411 4.07 -1.04 0.36
C ARG A 411 3.62 -1.29 -1.08
N THR A 412 2.68 -2.21 -1.23
CA THR A 412 2.03 -2.69 -2.45
C THR A 412 0.74 -1.96 -2.78
N SER A 413 0.40 -0.90 -2.05
CA SER A 413 -0.76 -0.06 -2.36
C SER A 413 -0.39 0.97 -3.43
N LEU A 414 -1.40 1.38 -4.20
CA LEU A 414 -1.29 2.60 -5.00
C LEU A 414 -1.04 3.79 -4.08
N SER A 415 -0.14 4.67 -4.50
CA SER A 415 -0.03 6.01 -3.92
C SER A 415 -1.02 6.95 -4.62
N SER A 416 -1.42 8.03 -3.96
CA SER A 416 -2.25 9.09 -4.56
C SER A 416 -1.80 10.46 -4.07
N LYS A 417 -1.76 11.46 -4.95
CA LYS A 417 -1.47 12.84 -4.52
C LYS A 417 -2.70 13.40 -3.82
N ARG A 418 -2.49 14.02 -2.66
CA ARG A 418 -3.53 14.65 -1.85
C ARG A 418 -3.47 16.16 -1.91
N ALA A 419 -2.26 16.72 -1.94
CA ALA A 419 -2.05 18.15 -2.07
C ALA A 419 -0.64 18.46 -2.58
N VAL A 420 -0.50 19.69 -3.09
CA VAL A 420 0.75 20.31 -3.47
C VAL A 420 0.70 21.73 -2.90
N LEU A 421 1.61 22.07 -2.01
CA LEU A 421 1.59 23.31 -1.26
C LEU A 421 2.75 24.22 -1.66
N ALA A 422 2.40 25.40 -2.16
CA ALA A 422 3.30 26.53 -2.28
C ALA A 422 3.50 27.24 -0.92
N ASN A 423 4.41 28.21 -0.90
CA ASN A 423 4.74 28.97 0.29
C ASN A 423 3.51 29.65 0.92
N GLY A 424 3.21 29.35 2.18
CA GLY A 424 2.09 29.91 2.94
C GLY A 424 0.79 29.09 2.87
N GLU A 425 0.69 28.13 1.96
CA GLU A 425 -0.50 27.29 1.78
C GLU A 425 -0.60 26.18 2.84
N ASP A 426 -1.82 25.66 3.04
CA ASP A 426 -2.07 24.53 3.92
C ASP A 426 -3.02 23.49 3.31
N TYR A 427 -2.88 22.26 3.82
CA TYR A 427 -3.76 21.14 3.56
C TYR A 427 -4.43 20.72 4.87
N LYS A 428 -5.76 20.53 4.81
CA LYS A 428 -6.58 20.21 5.98
C LYS A 428 -7.31 18.88 5.83
N VAL A 429 -7.25 18.05 6.86
CA VAL A 429 -8.07 16.83 6.98
C VAL A 429 -8.98 16.96 8.19
N ARG A 430 -10.28 17.13 7.95
CA ARG A 430 -11.28 17.24 9.01
C ARG A 430 -11.39 15.94 9.79
N ASN A 431 -11.71 16.05 11.08
CA ASN A 431 -11.92 14.92 11.98
C ASN A 431 -10.80 13.86 11.89
N TRP A 432 -9.55 14.32 11.94
CA TRP A 432 -8.37 13.47 11.80
C TRP A 432 -8.40 12.35 12.82
N ASN A 433 -8.33 11.11 12.33
CA ASN A 433 -8.40 9.90 13.16
C ASN A 433 -9.56 9.89 14.17
N ASN A 434 -10.73 10.40 13.76
CA ASN A 434 -11.93 10.52 14.61
C ASN A 434 -11.76 11.37 15.88
N THR A 435 -10.74 12.22 15.98
CA THR A 435 -10.51 12.99 17.22
C THR A 435 -11.41 14.22 17.35
N GLY A 436 -12.29 14.48 16.38
CA GLY A 436 -13.04 15.74 16.24
C GLY A 436 -12.19 16.94 15.82
N LYS A 437 -10.86 16.80 15.74
CA LYS A 437 -9.94 17.90 15.40
C LYS A 437 -9.56 17.87 13.93
N THR A 438 -9.21 19.01 13.37
CA THR A 438 -8.72 19.11 11.99
C THR A 438 -7.21 19.01 11.97
N LEU A 439 -6.66 18.05 11.23
CA LEU A 439 -5.23 18.04 10.91
C LEU A 439 -4.94 19.17 9.94
N VAL A 440 -3.92 19.97 10.25
CA VAL A 440 -3.40 21.02 9.38
C VAL A 440 -1.93 20.73 9.09
N ILE A 441 -1.59 20.70 7.80
CA ILE A 441 -0.22 20.62 7.29
C ILE A 441 0.04 21.91 6.51
N LYS A 442 0.92 22.77 7.01
CA LYS A 442 1.17 24.10 6.46
C LYS A 442 2.59 24.26 5.95
N ALA A 443 2.75 24.71 4.72
CA ALA A 443 4.03 25.17 4.17
C ALA A 443 4.34 26.56 4.72
N VAL A 444 5.18 26.65 5.75
CA VAL A 444 5.45 27.92 6.45
C VAL A 444 6.38 28.80 5.63
N ASN A 445 7.46 28.22 5.12
CA ASN A 445 8.49 28.94 4.38
C ASN A 445 9.17 27.99 3.38
N ILE A 446 9.42 28.43 2.14
CA ILE A 446 10.23 27.70 1.16
C ILE A 446 11.43 28.57 0.78
N SER A 447 12.63 28.08 1.09
CA SER A 447 13.89 28.80 0.88
C SER A 447 14.68 28.18 -0.28
N LEU A 448 14.76 28.91 -1.39
CA LEU A 448 15.46 28.49 -2.61
C LEU A 448 16.83 29.16 -2.81
N ASN A 449 17.18 30.14 -1.97
CA ASN A 449 18.37 30.97 -2.15
C ASN A 449 19.57 30.54 -1.28
N GLY A 450 19.44 29.43 -0.55
CA GLY A 450 20.49 28.90 0.32
C GLY A 450 21.44 27.93 -0.40
N GLU A 451 22.52 27.55 0.28
CA GLU A 451 23.40 26.45 -0.18
C GLU A 451 22.66 25.11 -0.28
N VAL A 452 21.69 24.93 0.62
CA VAL A 452 20.73 23.83 0.62
C VAL A 452 19.33 24.44 0.58
N GLU A 453 18.56 24.06 -0.43
CA GLU A 453 17.18 24.51 -0.59
C GLU A 453 16.28 23.69 0.33
N THR A 454 15.40 24.37 1.07
CA THR A 454 14.63 23.74 2.16
C THR A 454 13.22 24.26 2.22
N ALA A 455 12.31 23.49 2.83
CA ALA A 455 10.95 23.91 3.12
C ALA A 455 10.60 23.65 4.59
N ASP A 456 10.13 24.68 5.28
CA ASP A 456 9.62 24.58 6.65
C ASP A 456 8.14 24.18 6.60
N VAL A 457 7.80 23.06 7.25
CA VAL A 457 6.44 22.54 7.36
C VAL A 457 5.99 22.53 8.81
N LYS A 458 4.78 23.02 9.08
CA LYS A 458 4.15 22.96 10.40
C LYS A 458 2.96 22.01 10.37
N ILE A 459 2.93 21.07 11.30
CA ILE A 459 1.92 20.02 11.40
C ILE A 459 1.30 20.11 12.78
N TYR A 460 -0.04 20.19 12.85
CA TYR A 460 -0.77 20.29 14.11
C TYR A 460 -2.22 19.89 13.98
N LEU A 461 -2.85 19.58 15.11
CA LEU A 461 -4.31 19.48 15.20
C LEU A 461 -4.89 20.81 15.66
N GLU A 462 -5.68 21.42 14.79
CA GLU A 462 -6.53 22.57 15.11
C GLU A 462 -7.82 22.01 15.74
N SER A 463 -8.16 22.45 16.96
CA SER A 463 -9.49 22.18 17.50
C SER A 463 -10.48 22.68 16.46
N SER A 464 -11.46 21.85 16.08
CA SER A 464 -12.61 22.38 15.35
C SER A 464 -13.15 23.49 16.24
N PHE A 465 -12.98 24.75 15.82
CA PHE A 465 -13.79 25.80 16.40
C PHE A 465 -15.22 25.30 16.16
N GLU A 466 -15.92 24.93 17.24
CA GLU A 466 -17.35 25.11 17.25
C GLU A 466 -17.50 26.54 16.79
N THR A 467 -17.93 26.73 15.54
CA THR A 467 -18.42 28.01 15.09
C THR A 467 -19.41 28.39 16.16
N GLU A 468 -19.02 29.29 17.07
CA GLU A 468 -19.96 29.95 17.96
C GLU A 468 -21.09 30.38 17.05
N GLU A 469 -22.29 29.89 17.35
CA GLU A 469 -23.51 30.31 16.71
C GLU A 469 -23.62 31.82 16.90
N ASN A 470 -22.99 32.58 16.01
CA ASN A 470 -23.23 33.99 15.88
C ASN A 470 -24.55 34.08 15.11
N THR A 471 -25.64 33.91 15.86
CA THR A 471 -27.01 34.20 15.44
C THR A 471 -27.09 35.69 15.11
N SER A 472 -26.78 36.06 13.87
CA SER A 472 -27.31 37.23 13.17
C SER A 472 -26.45 37.55 11.94
N GLU A 473 -26.72 36.92 10.80
CA GLU A 473 -26.80 37.57 9.49
C GLU A 473 -27.12 36.55 8.39
N THR A 474 -28.37 36.62 7.91
CA THR A 474 -28.94 36.13 6.63
C THR A 474 -28.44 34.79 6.07
N ASP A 475 -29.20 33.75 6.43
CA ASP A 475 -29.53 32.50 5.74
C ASP A 475 -29.03 32.28 4.30
N GLU A 476 -27.92 31.54 4.18
CA GLU A 476 -27.76 30.52 3.14
C GLU A 476 -26.94 29.37 3.74
N LYS A 477 -27.62 28.41 4.36
CA LYS A 477 -27.02 27.20 4.92
C LYS A 477 -27.62 25.99 4.24
N ASP A 478 -26.85 24.91 4.17
CA ASP A 478 -27.37 23.60 3.80
C ASP A 478 -28.59 23.27 4.67
N TYR A 479 -29.66 22.79 4.03
CA TYR A 479 -30.85 22.32 4.73
C TYR A 479 -30.47 21.12 5.61
N ILE A 480 -30.91 21.11 6.86
CA ILE A 480 -30.77 19.97 7.76
C ILE A 480 -32.19 19.53 8.15
N PRO A 481 -32.64 18.32 7.77
CA PRO A 481 -33.96 17.82 8.14
C PRO A 481 -34.12 17.70 9.66
N PRO A 482 -35.33 17.93 10.21
CA PRO A 482 -35.57 17.75 11.64
C PRO A 482 -35.21 16.33 12.10
N GLY A 483 -34.34 16.24 13.10
CA GLY A 483 -33.86 14.96 13.67
C GLY A 483 -32.62 14.39 12.98
N GLU A 484 -32.17 14.98 11.89
CA GLU A 484 -30.95 14.58 11.17
C GLU A 484 -29.78 15.50 11.50
N LYS A 485 -28.55 14.99 11.30
CA LYS A 485 -27.32 15.79 11.49
C LYS A 485 -26.92 16.58 10.24
N PHE A 486 -27.35 16.13 9.07
CA PHE A 486 -27.07 16.73 7.76
C PHE A 486 -28.11 16.20 6.74
N TRP A 487 -28.28 16.91 5.62
CA TRP A 487 -29.04 16.36 4.49
C TRP A 487 -28.17 15.42 3.66
N HIS A 488 -28.77 14.33 3.20
CA HIS A 488 -28.19 13.42 2.23
C HIS A 488 -29.27 12.93 1.27
N ASP A 489 -28.88 12.52 0.07
CA ASP A 489 -29.79 12.05 -0.96
C ASP A 489 -30.31 10.61 -0.68
N ILE A 490 -31.19 10.08 -1.54
CA ILE A 490 -31.78 8.74 -1.36
C ILE A 490 -30.78 7.58 -1.41
N GLY A 491 -29.58 7.81 -1.93
CA GLY A 491 -28.50 6.83 -1.99
C GLY A 491 -27.82 6.60 -0.64
N GLY A 492 -28.10 7.44 0.36
CA GLY A 492 -27.65 7.28 1.74
C GLY A 492 -26.71 8.38 2.24
N PRO A 493 -26.28 8.30 3.52
CA PRO A 493 -25.55 9.37 4.21
C PRO A 493 -24.22 9.79 3.58
N GLN A 494 -23.62 8.96 2.72
CA GLN A 494 -22.40 9.28 1.99
C GLN A 494 -22.61 10.26 0.82
N PHE A 495 -23.85 10.50 0.41
CA PHE A 495 -24.23 11.46 -0.63
C PHE A 495 -24.83 12.72 0.00
N ASP A 496 -24.06 13.32 0.90
CA ASP A 496 -24.39 14.56 1.60
C ASP A 496 -23.99 15.80 0.78
N CYS A 497 -24.27 16.99 1.31
CA CYS A 497 -23.90 18.24 0.65
C CYS A 497 -22.37 18.41 0.46
N MET A 498 -21.53 17.71 1.24
CA MET A 498 -20.08 17.68 1.03
C MET A 498 -19.72 16.88 -0.22
N TRP A 499 -20.36 15.72 -0.41
CA TRP A 499 -20.19 14.90 -1.61
C TRP A 499 -20.59 15.67 -2.86
N TYR A 500 -21.71 16.38 -2.82
CA TYR A 500 -22.17 17.23 -3.90
C TYR A 500 -21.20 18.39 -4.18
N ALA A 501 -20.58 18.98 -3.15
CA ALA A 501 -19.57 20.03 -3.29
C ALA A 501 -18.22 19.53 -3.84
N ASN A 502 -17.88 18.25 -3.67
CA ASN A 502 -16.56 17.72 -4.02
C ASN A 502 -16.26 17.75 -5.53
N LYS A 503 -17.28 17.76 -6.40
CA LYS A 503 -17.10 17.89 -7.86
C LYS A 503 -18.20 18.76 -8.48
N PRO A 504 -17.87 19.71 -9.36
CA PRO A 504 -18.87 20.55 -10.03
C PRO A 504 -19.95 19.74 -10.77
N THR A 505 -19.58 18.59 -11.33
CA THR A 505 -20.52 17.71 -12.07
C THR A 505 -21.52 17.01 -11.16
N ASN A 506 -21.25 16.86 -9.86
CA ASN A 506 -22.13 16.11 -8.96
C ASN A 506 -23.51 16.79 -8.83
N CYS A 507 -23.52 18.12 -8.67
CA CYS A 507 -24.77 18.89 -8.66
C CYS A 507 -25.50 18.89 -10.01
N GLN A 508 -24.76 18.81 -11.12
CA GLN A 508 -25.36 18.78 -12.46
C GLN A 508 -26.01 17.42 -12.77
N ASP A 509 -25.29 16.35 -12.50
CA ASP A 509 -25.66 14.98 -12.89
C ASP A 509 -26.61 14.33 -11.88
N TYR A 510 -26.40 14.62 -10.59
CA TYR A 510 -27.11 13.98 -9.48
C TYR A 510 -27.93 14.96 -8.64
N GLY A 511 -27.79 16.28 -8.85
CA GLY A 511 -28.45 17.25 -7.98
C GLY A 511 -29.96 17.44 -8.19
N GLY A 512 -30.54 16.71 -9.16
CA GLY A 512 -31.95 16.80 -9.52
C GLY A 512 -32.90 16.05 -8.58
N SER A 513 -34.20 16.17 -8.87
CA SER A 513 -35.27 15.59 -8.05
C SER A 513 -35.27 14.06 -7.99
N GLN A 514 -34.59 13.38 -8.91
CA GLN A 514 -34.50 11.91 -8.93
C GLN A 514 -33.74 11.33 -7.74
N PHE A 515 -32.97 12.15 -7.02
CA PHE A 515 -32.28 11.75 -5.79
C PHE A 515 -32.81 12.50 -4.55
N ALA A 516 -33.95 13.20 -4.67
CA ALA A 516 -34.48 14.00 -3.58
C ALA A 516 -34.82 13.16 -2.34
N ASN A 517 -34.38 13.65 -1.18
CA ASN A 517 -34.64 13.05 0.11
C ASN A 517 -35.10 14.13 1.10
N PHE A 518 -35.87 13.75 2.12
CA PHE A 518 -36.47 14.70 3.07
C PHE A 518 -37.28 15.82 2.38
N GLY A 519 -37.85 15.53 1.20
CA GLY A 519 -38.65 16.48 0.42
C GLY A 519 -37.85 17.57 -0.31
N LYS A 520 -36.51 17.45 -0.43
CA LYS A 520 -35.65 18.37 -1.19
C LYS A 520 -34.67 17.61 -2.06
N SER A 521 -34.33 18.15 -3.23
CA SER A 521 -33.18 17.74 -4.05
C SER A 521 -31.89 18.39 -3.54
N ALA A 522 -30.72 17.91 -3.97
CA ALA A 522 -29.46 18.55 -3.59
C ALA A 522 -29.37 20.01 -4.08
N LYS A 523 -29.99 20.37 -5.22
CA LYS A 523 -30.10 21.77 -5.67
C LYS A 523 -30.90 22.66 -4.72
N GLU A 524 -31.80 22.08 -3.93
CA GLU A 524 -32.64 22.82 -2.98
C GLU A 524 -32.12 22.71 -1.54
N ALA A 525 -31.35 21.66 -1.25
CA ALA A 525 -30.83 21.36 0.08
C ALA A 525 -29.39 21.79 0.28
N CYS A 526 -28.55 21.77 -0.76
CA CYS A 526 -27.12 22.01 -0.66
C CYS A 526 -26.74 23.33 -1.34
N LEU A 527 -26.07 24.19 -0.58
CA LEU A 527 -25.58 25.49 -1.06
C LEU A 527 -24.62 25.33 -2.25
N ALA A 528 -23.80 24.28 -2.23
CA ALA A 528 -22.86 23.99 -3.32
C ALA A 528 -23.54 23.65 -4.66
N CYS A 529 -24.85 23.40 -4.66
CA CYS A 529 -25.64 23.07 -5.85
C CYS A 529 -26.58 24.19 -6.30
N GLN A 530 -26.59 25.33 -5.59
CA GLN A 530 -27.27 26.56 -6.01
C GLN A 530 -26.33 27.38 -6.88
#